data_AF-A0A9P7HKE5-F1
#
_entry.id   AF-A0A9P7HKE5-F1
#
_cell.length_a   1.000
_cell.length_b   1.000
_cell.length_c   1.000
_cell.angle_alpha   90.00
_cell.angle_beta   90.00
_cell.angle_gamma   90.00
#
_symmetry.space_group_name_H-M   'P 1'
#
loop_
_entity.id
_entity.type
_entity.pdbx_description
1 polymer ?
#
loop_
_entity_poly.entity_id
_entity_poly.type
_entity_poly.pdbx_seq_one_letter_code
_entity_poly.pdbx_strand_id
1 'polypeptide(L)'
;MSVTLLPAEAPKSPAVNFRRYIQELHNNDDLVLVEKEVNPDLELAAICRRVYKKEDKAPLFMNVKGSGSGGLFRVLGAPVGASIVPGKRFIRIANSLSLPSDSPVEVVECETNDIYVPTCAEVVYEGFVSATEAAPEGPMAEYHGHIFPGESHDCPLFRVNVITHRTDPILPVCVAGRAPEENHTVWGLMQAAEILTICQDAGLPITMAWNPFESHCLWFVLQLDMKKVRDMNTNMKEFSERVGHTIFVSNPASISRQFI
;
A
#
# COMPACT_ATOMS: atom_id res chain seq x y z
N MET A 1 -0.26 -25.68 -17.72
CA MET A 1 -1.55 -25.15 -18.21
C MET A 1 -1.42 -23.64 -18.29
N SER A 2 -1.96 -22.98 -19.31
CA SER A 2 -1.93 -21.51 -19.41
C SER A 2 -2.90 -20.92 -18.39
N VAL A 3 -2.40 -20.36 -17.29
CA VAL A 3 -3.23 -19.60 -16.33
C VAL A 3 -3.75 -18.37 -17.05
N THR A 4 -5.05 -18.33 -17.31
CA THR A 4 -5.67 -17.16 -17.95
C THR A 4 -5.86 -16.09 -16.89
N LEU A 5 -4.96 -15.11 -16.85
CA LEU A 5 -4.98 -14.02 -15.87
C LEU A 5 -5.92 -12.86 -16.29
N LEU A 6 -6.35 -12.81 -17.55
CA LEU A 6 -7.16 -11.72 -18.11
C LEU A 6 -8.35 -12.24 -18.95
N PRO A 7 -9.55 -11.66 -18.80
CA PRO A 7 -10.57 -11.73 -19.84
C PRO A 7 -10.17 -10.86 -21.06
N ALA A 8 -10.75 -11.15 -22.23
CA ALA A 8 -10.33 -10.59 -23.52
C ALA A 8 -10.49 -9.04 -23.66
N GLU A 9 -11.26 -8.38 -22.80
CA GLU A 9 -11.62 -6.96 -22.90
C GLU A 9 -11.16 -6.09 -21.71
N ALA A 10 -10.13 -6.51 -20.95
CA ALA A 10 -9.68 -5.74 -19.79
C ALA A 10 -9.13 -4.33 -20.18
N PRO A 11 -9.37 -3.28 -19.36
CA PRO A 11 -8.75 -1.97 -19.50
C PRO A 11 -7.25 -2.04 -19.71
N LYS A 12 -6.70 -1.16 -20.56
CA LYS A 12 -5.30 -1.24 -21.00
C LYS A 12 -4.28 -0.93 -19.90
N SER A 13 -4.62 -0.08 -18.93
CA SER A 13 -3.67 0.37 -17.90
C SER A 13 -3.68 -0.54 -16.67
N PRO A 14 -2.50 -1.00 -16.18
CA PRO A 14 -2.41 -1.75 -14.93
C PRO A 14 -2.89 -0.95 -13.72
N ALA A 15 -2.88 0.38 -13.78
CA ALA A 15 -3.27 1.23 -12.65
C ALA A 15 -4.80 1.38 -12.48
N VAL A 16 -5.62 1.01 -13.47
CA VAL A 16 -7.10 0.98 -13.35
C VAL A 16 -7.68 -0.44 -13.38
N ASN A 17 -6.85 -1.48 -13.49
CA ASN A 17 -7.33 -2.86 -13.52
C ASN A 17 -6.35 -3.83 -12.85
N PHE A 18 -6.79 -4.45 -11.76
CA PHE A 18 -5.95 -5.31 -10.93
C PHE A 18 -5.48 -6.60 -11.64
N ARG A 19 -6.30 -7.18 -12.52
CA ARG A 19 -5.89 -8.35 -13.31
C ARG A 19 -4.83 -7.98 -14.36
N ARG A 20 -4.95 -6.79 -14.96
CA ARG A 20 -3.92 -6.24 -15.86
C ARG A 20 -2.63 -5.97 -15.12
N TYR A 21 -2.71 -5.45 -13.90
CA TYR A 21 -1.58 -5.28 -13.00
C TYR A 21 -0.82 -6.61 -12.79
N ILE A 22 -1.52 -7.68 -12.41
CA ILE A 22 -0.91 -9.01 -12.21
C ILE A 22 -0.27 -9.53 -13.51
N GLN A 23 -0.95 -9.37 -14.65
CA GLN A 23 -0.38 -9.75 -15.94
C GLN A 23 0.89 -8.97 -16.26
N GLU A 24 0.94 -7.68 -15.92
CA GLU A 24 2.12 -6.85 -16.13
C GLU A 24 3.28 -7.30 -15.24
N LEU A 25 3.03 -7.71 -13.99
CA LEU A 25 4.05 -8.33 -13.14
C LEU A 25 4.59 -9.62 -13.79
N HIS A 26 3.71 -10.48 -14.30
CA HIS A 26 4.11 -11.70 -15.01
C HIS A 26 4.96 -11.40 -16.25
N ASN A 27 4.54 -10.43 -17.08
CA ASN A 27 5.26 -10.04 -18.29
C ASN A 27 6.64 -9.43 -17.99
N ASN A 28 6.80 -8.80 -16.84
CA ASN A 28 8.06 -8.20 -16.40
C ASN A 28 8.93 -9.16 -15.56
N ASP A 29 8.58 -10.45 -15.50
CA ASP A 29 9.28 -11.46 -14.70
C ASP A 29 9.33 -11.12 -13.19
N ASP A 30 8.30 -10.45 -12.68
CA ASP A 30 8.17 -10.01 -11.28
C ASP A 30 7.05 -10.74 -10.51
N LEU A 31 6.50 -11.82 -11.10
CA LEU A 31 5.48 -12.68 -10.49
C LEU A 31 5.97 -14.12 -10.41
N VAL A 32 5.69 -14.80 -9.31
CA VAL A 32 5.86 -16.25 -9.18
C VAL A 32 4.51 -16.91 -8.86
N LEU A 33 4.14 -17.93 -9.64
CA LEU A 33 2.95 -18.72 -9.38
C LEU A 33 3.28 -19.81 -8.35
N VAL A 34 2.58 -19.79 -7.22
CA VAL A 34 2.74 -20.80 -6.16
C VAL A 34 1.58 -21.79 -6.27
N GLU A 35 1.82 -22.87 -7.01
CA GLU A 35 0.83 -23.94 -7.27
C GLU A 35 0.75 -24.98 -6.15
N LYS A 36 1.82 -25.12 -5.36
CA LYS A 36 1.83 -25.99 -4.18
C LYS A 36 0.82 -25.46 -3.16
N GLU A 37 0.10 -26.37 -2.50
CA GLU A 37 -0.79 -25.99 -1.40
C GLU A 37 -0.02 -25.24 -0.31
N VAL A 38 -0.57 -24.10 0.13
CA VAL A 38 -0.02 -23.26 1.20
C VAL A 38 -1.06 -23.09 2.31
N ASN A 39 -0.63 -23.21 3.56
CA ASN A 39 -1.48 -22.95 4.71
C ASN A 39 -1.72 -21.43 4.90
N PRO A 40 -2.96 -20.94 4.96
CA PRO A 40 -3.22 -19.54 5.26
C PRO A 40 -2.78 -19.16 6.69
N ASP A 41 -2.74 -20.14 7.60
CA ASP A 41 -2.23 -19.95 8.96
C ASP A 41 -0.69 -19.87 8.95
N LEU A 42 -0.18 -18.64 9.06
CA LEU A 42 1.22 -18.23 9.15
C LEU A 42 2.15 -18.57 7.96
N GLU A 43 1.96 -19.68 7.24
CA GLU A 43 2.85 -20.07 6.14
C GLU A 43 2.81 -19.05 5.00
N LEU A 44 1.61 -18.66 4.56
CA LEU A 44 1.41 -17.63 3.54
C LEU A 44 2.09 -16.32 3.95
N ALA A 45 1.84 -15.86 5.18
CA ALA A 45 2.41 -14.62 5.71
C ALA A 45 3.94 -14.68 5.81
N ALA A 46 4.50 -15.84 6.19
CA ALA A 46 5.94 -16.05 6.26
C ALA A 46 6.60 -16.02 4.86
N ILE A 47 5.95 -16.57 3.84
CA ILE A 47 6.40 -16.48 2.45
C ILE A 47 6.39 -15.01 2.00
N CYS A 48 5.30 -14.28 2.23
CA CYS A 48 5.21 -12.85 1.92
C CYS A 48 6.32 -12.07 2.64
N ARG A 49 6.56 -12.27 3.94
CA ARG A 49 7.66 -11.58 4.66
C ARG A 49 9.03 -11.90 4.11
N ARG A 50 9.27 -13.13 3.67
CA ARG A 50 10.52 -13.48 2.99
C ARG A 50 10.67 -12.70 1.68
N VAL A 51 9.60 -12.59 0.90
CA VAL A 51 9.57 -11.84 -0.37
C VAL A 51 9.97 -10.39 -0.14
N TYR A 52 9.32 -9.68 0.78
CA TYR A 52 9.71 -8.29 1.08
C TYR A 52 11.16 -8.15 1.55
N LYS A 53 11.62 -9.02 2.47
CA LYS A 53 13.00 -8.98 2.98
C LYS A 53 14.04 -9.20 1.88
N LYS A 54 13.68 -9.90 0.81
CA LYS A 54 14.56 -10.22 -0.32
C LYS A 54 14.25 -9.36 -1.55
N GLU A 55 13.21 -8.52 -1.49
CA GLU A 55 12.60 -7.84 -2.63
C GLU A 55 12.28 -8.82 -3.78
N ASP A 56 11.97 -10.09 -3.46
CA ASP A 56 11.79 -11.16 -4.44
C ASP A 56 10.50 -10.95 -5.26
N LYS A 57 10.28 -11.78 -6.29
CA LYS A 57 9.07 -11.75 -7.13
C LYS A 57 7.79 -11.90 -6.29
N ALA A 58 6.73 -11.21 -6.68
CA ALA A 58 5.44 -11.26 -5.98
C ALA A 58 4.84 -12.69 -6.08
N PRO A 59 4.47 -13.35 -4.96
CA PRO A 59 3.83 -14.65 -5.01
C PRO A 59 2.34 -14.53 -5.28
N LEU A 60 1.86 -15.21 -6.30
CA LEU A 60 0.44 -15.47 -6.54
C LEU A 60 0.13 -16.90 -6.10
N PHE A 61 -0.49 -17.03 -4.94
CA PHE A 61 -0.89 -18.30 -4.34
C PHE A 61 -2.12 -18.84 -5.05
N MET A 62 -1.95 -19.94 -5.76
CA MET A 62 -2.99 -20.56 -6.57
C MET A 62 -3.82 -21.58 -5.79
N ASN A 63 -3.24 -22.15 -4.73
CA ASN A 63 -3.84 -23.22 -3.94
C ASN A 63 -3.62 -22.93 -2.45
N VAL A 64 -4.57 -22.24 -1.83
CA VAL A 64 -4.53 -21.95 -0.40
C VAL A 64 -5.36 -23.01 0.31
N LYS A 65 -4.82 -23.66 1.34
CA LYS A 65 -5.52 -24.73 2.06
C LYS A 65 -6.91 -24.26 2.50
N GLY A 66 -7.94 -24.99 2.08
CA GLY A 66 -9.34 -24.60 2.29
C GLY A 66 -9.97 -23.79 1.15
N SER A 67 -9.27 -23.54 0.03
CA SER A 67 -9.86 -23.00 -1.20
C SER A 67 -10.68 -24.07 -1.95
N GLY A 68 -11.90 -23.73 -2.41
CA GLY A 68 -12.85 -24.69 -3.02
C GLY A 68 -14.27 -24.12 -3.17
N SER A 69 -15.29 -24.98 -3.33
CA SER A 69 -16.70 -24.61 -3.64
C SER A 69 -17.47 -23.83 -2.54
N GLY A 70 -16.73 -23.22 -1.62
CA GLY A 70 -17.18 -22.31 -0.56
C GLY A 70 -15.99 -21.80 0.28
N GLY A 71 -14.78 -21.78 -0.30
CA GLY A 71 -13.50 -21.61 0.41
C GLY A 71 -12.72 -20.35 0.04
N LEU A 72 -11.56 -20.16 0.70
CA LEU A 72 -10.69 -18.98 0.59
C LEU A 72 -10.28 -18.64 -0.86
N PHE A 73 -10.05 -17.35 -1.10
CA PHE A 73 -9.62 -16.79 -2.39
C PHE A 73 -8.17 -17.15 -2.74
N ARG A 74 -7.81 -17.04 -4.03
CA ARG A 74 -6.39 -16.95 -4.41
C ARG A 74 -5.82 -15.69 -3.75
N VAL A 75 -4.51 -15.67 -3.48
CA VAL A 75 -3.90 -14.55 -2.77
C VAL A 75 -2.72 -14.00 -3.56
N LEU A 76 -2.68 -12.69 -3.73
CA LEU A 76 -1.48 -11.99 -4.20
C LEU A 76 -0.76 -11.40 -2.98
N GLY A 77 0.44 -11.89 -2.70
CA GLY A 77 1.30 -11.35 -1.66
C GLY A 77 2.25 -10.27 -2.18
N ALA A 78 2.61 -9.32 -1.32
CA ALA A 78 3.53 -8.21 -1.65
C ALA A 78 3.11 -7.41 -2.91
N PRO A 79 1.82 -7.02 -3.02
CA PRO A 79 1.27 -6.42 -4.23
C PRO A 79 1.98 -5.14 -4.64
N VAL A 80 2.45 -4.29 -3.72
CA VAL A 80 3.11 -3.00 -4.03
C VAL A 80 4.42 -2.78 -3.27
N GLY A 81 5.07 -3.87 -2.84
CA GLY A 81 6.43 -3.87 -2.29
C GLY A 81 7.53 -3.58 -3.33
N ALA A 82 8.78 -3.51 -2.87
CA ALA A 82 9.95 -3.37 -3.74
C ALA A 82 10.26 -4.68 -4.49
N SER A 83 10.94 -4.55 -5.64
CA SER A 83 11.28 -5.66 -6.54
C SER A 83 12.79 -5.75 -6.80
N ILE A 84 13.29 -6.98 -6.97
CA ILE A 84 14.68 -7.31 -7.30
C ILE A 84 14.98 -7.15 -8.79
N VAL A 85 13.99 -6.90 -9.65
CA VAL A 85 14.19 -6.76 -11.09
C VAL A 85 15.22 -5.64 -11.36
N PRO A 86 16.33 -5.92 -12.09
CA PRO A 86 17.41 -4.97 -12.28
C PRO A 86 16.93 -3.63 -12.88
N GLY A 87 17.31 -2.52 -12.23
CA GLY A 87 16.94 -1.16 -12.66
C GLY A 87 15.46 -0.81 -12.45
N LYS A 88 14.67 -1.69 -11.84
CA LYS A 88 13.21 -1.61 -11.74
C LYS A 88 12.70 -1.83 -10.30
N ARG A 89 13.48 -1.38 -9.30
CA ARG A 89 13.17 -1.61 -7.86
C ARG A 89 11.74 -1.20 -7.45
N PHE A 90 11.20 -0.16 -8.09
CA PHE A 90 9.86 0.38 -7.80
C PHE A 90 8.82 0.04 -8.88
N ILE A 91 9.02 -0.99 -9.69
CA ILE A 91 8.13 -1.34 -10.82
C ILE A 91 6.68 -1.58 -10.38
N ARG A 92 6.47 -2.20 -9.22
CA ARG A 92 5.13 -2.46 -8.66
C ARG A 92 4.38 -1.15 -8.38
N ILE A 93 5.06 -0.21 -7.71
CA ILE A 93 4.55 1.13 -7.40
C ILE A 93 4.32 1.93 -8.68
N ALA A 94 5.27 1.89 -9.62
CA ALA A 94 5.13 2.58 -10.89
C ALA A 94 3.90 2.08 -11.66
N ASN A 95 3.70 0.77 -11.74
CA ASN A 95 2.55 0.16 -12.40
C ASN A 95 1.21 0.50 -11.71
N SER A 96 1.20 0.71 -10.39
CA SER A 96 -0.02 1.11 -9.67
C SER A 96 -0.34 2.61 -9.78
N LEU A 97 0.67 3.45 -10.03
CA LEU A 97 0.52 4.91 -10.07
C LEU A 97 0.51 5.52 -11.48
N SER A 98 0.86 4.77 -12.53
CA SER A 98 1.01 5.27 -13.91
C SER A 98 -0.32 5.62 -14.60
N LEU A 99 -1.11 6.49 -13.97
CA LEU A 99 -2.35 7.04 -14.49
C LEU A 99 -2.11 8.43 -15.08
N PRO A 100 -2.53 8.67 -16.33
CA PRO A 100 -2.84 10.01 -16.81
C PRO A 100 -3.82 10.74 -15.88
N SER A 101 -3.71 12.07 -15.78
CA SER A 101 -4.56 12.90 -14.91
C SER A 101 -6.06 12.88 -15.25
N ASP A 102 -6.40 12.41 -16.44
CA ASP A 102 -7.75 12.25 -16.96
C ASP A 102 -8.26 10.80 -16.94
N SER A 103 -7.53 9.87 -16.29
CA SER A 103 -7.90 8.45 -16.26
C SER A 103 -9.16 8.20 -15.44
N PRO A 104 -10.33 7.93 -16.04
CA PRO A 104 -11.52 7.62 -15.27
C PRO A 104 -11.41 6.20 -14.71
N VAL A 105 -12.01 5.98 -13.53
CA VAL A 105 -12.27 4.63 -13.00
C VAL A 105 -13.74 4.32 -13.26
N GLU A 106 -14.00 3.24 -13.99
CA GLU A 106 -15.36 2.74 -14.18
C GLU A 106 -15.90 2.19 -12.85
N VAL A 107 -17.12 2.58 -12.51
CA VAL A 107 -17.78 2.20 -11.26
C VAL A 107 -19.19 1.66 -11.49
N VAL A 108 -19.66 0.84 -10.56
CA VAL A 108 -21.02 0.30 -10.49
C VAL A 108 -21.56 0.50 -9.08
N GLU A 109 -22.87 0.72 -8.96
CA GLU A 109 -23.55 0.81 -7.66
C GLU A 109 -23.50 -0.54 -6.92
N CYS A 110 -23.34 -0.50 -5.60
CA CYS A 110 -23.41 -1.67 -4.72
C CYS A 110 -24.79 -2.34 -4.77
N GLU A 111 -24.86 -3.63 -4.44
CA GLU A 111 -26.11 -4.40 -4.44
C GLU A 111 -27.11 -3.94 -3.36
N THR A 112 -26.61 -3.39 -2.26
CA THR A 112 -27.41 -3.13 -1.05
C THR A 112 -27.45 -1.67 -0.60
N ASN A 113 -26.75 -0.76 -1.28
CA ASN A 113 -26.66 0.65 -0.90
C ASN A 113 -26.18 1.53 -2.08
N ASP A 114 -26.33 2.85 -1.95
CA ASP A 114 -26.08 3.83 -3.01
C ASP A 114 -24.59 4.20 -3.20
N ILE A 115 -23.66 3.36 -2.74
CA ILE A 115 -22.21 3.58 -2.89
C ILE A 115 -21.73 2.95 -4.20
N TYR A 116 -20.89 3.67 -4.94
CA TYR A 116 -20.28 3.20 -6.17
C TYR A 116 -18.91 2.56 -5.91
N VAL A 117 -18.68 1.38 -6.46
CA VAL A 117 -17.42 0.62 -6.37
C VAL A 117 -16.80 0.37 -7.74
N PRO A 118 -15.47 0.24 -7.87
CA PRO A 118 -14.82 -0.04 -9.15
C PRO A 118 -15.32 -1.34 -9.79
N THR A 119 -15.67 -1.31 -11.08
CA THR A 119 -16.12 -2.52 -11.82
C THR A 119 -15.03 -3.60 -11.92
N CYS A 120 -13.77 -3.22 -11.72
CA CYS A 120 -12.62 -4.10 -11.72
C CYS A 120 -12.25 -4.67 -10.35
N ALA A 121 -13.00 -4.39 -9.28
CA ALA A 121 -12.73 -4.93 -7.95
C ALA A 121 -12.76 -6.47 -7.96
N GLU A 122 -11.86 -7.09 -7.19
CA GLU A 122 -11.80 -8.56 -7.07
C GLU A 122 -12.89 -9.09 -6.16
N VAL A 123 -13.08 -8.43 -5.01
CA VAL A 123 -14.03 -8.76 -3.95
C VAL A 123 -14.54 -7.45 -3.37
N VAL A 124 -15.85 -7.36 -3.15
CA VAL A 124 -16.52 -6.24 -2.49
C VAL A 124 -17.30 -6.80 -1.30
N TYR A 125 -17.08 -6.20 -0.13
CA TYR A 125 -17.84 -6.48 1.08
C TYR A 125 -18.77 -5.31 1.33
N GLU A 126 -20.08 -5.54 1.28
CA GLU A 126 -21.10 -4.52 1.51
C GLU A 126 -21.74 -4.72 2.87
N GLY A 127 -22.04 -3.62 3.57
CA GLY A 127 -22.50 -3.70 4.95
C GLY A 127 -22.57 -2.36 5.65
N PHE A 128 -22.59 -2.40 6.98
CA PHE A 128 -22.66 -1.21 7.83
C PHE A 128 -21.64 -1.27 8.95
N VAL A 129 -20.99 -0.14 9.24
CA VAL A 129 -20.17 0.05 10.44
C VAL A 129 -21.09 0.43 11.60
N SER A 130 -21.03 -0.32 12.69
CA SER A 130 -21.84 -0.06 13.88
C SER A 130 -21.32 1.17 14.64
N ALA A 131 -22.22 2.07 15.01
CA ALA A 131 -21.89 3.23 15.85
C ALA A 131 -21.85 2.89 17.35
N THR A 132 -22.34 1.71 17.75
CA THR A 132 -22.55 1.35 19.17
C THR A 132 -21.94 0.00 19.54
N GLU A 133 -21.60 -0.84 18.56
CA GLU A 133 -21.01 -2.15 18.81
C GLU A 133 -19.55 -2.15 18.38
N ALA A 134 -18.70 -2.71 19.23
CA ALA A 134 -17.27 -2.84 19.02
C ALA A 134 -16.80 -4.24 19.42
N ALA A 135 -15.63 -4.63 18.95
CA ALA A 135 -14.94 -5.84 19.38
C ALA A 135 -13.42 -5.60 19.48
N PRO A 136 -12.71 -6.41 20.28
CA PRO A 136 -11.26 -6.33 20.35
C PRO A 136 -10.62 -6.61 18.99
N GLU A 137 -9.76 -5.70 18.56
CA GLU A 137 -8.94 -5.79 17.35
C GLU A 137 -7.45 -5.69 17.72
N GLY A 138 -6.60 -6.38 16.96
CA GLY A 138 -5.17 -6.49 17.23
C GLY A 138 -4.80 -7.53 18.31
N PRO A 139 -3.51 -7.64 18.64
CA PRO A 139 -2.41 -6.86 18.07
C PRO A 139 -2.03 -7.33 16.66
N MET A 140 -1.60 -6.40 15.82
CA MET A 140 -0.97 -6.67 14.52
C MET A 140 0.46 -6.11 14.52
N ALA A 141 1.34 -6.67 13.68
CA ALA A 141 2.60 -6.02 13.40
C ALA A 141 2.35 -4.75 12.58
N GLU A 142 2.98 -3.64 12.96
CA GLU A 142 2.73 -2.33 12.35
C GLU A 142 3.90 -1.83 11.50
N TYR A 143 3.68 -0.74 10.77
CA TYR A 143 4.65 -0.16 9.82
C TYR A 143 6.02 0.15 10.46
N HIS A 144 6.08 0.47 11.75
CA HIS A 144 7.34 0.69 12.48
C HIS A 144 8.14 -0.60 12.74
N GLY A 145 7.64 -1.76 12.29
CA GLY A 145 8.36 -3.02 12.32
C GLY A 145 8.22 -3.84 13.61
N HIS A 146 7.27 -3.47 14.48
CA HIS A 146 7.05 -4.14 15.77
C HIS A 146 5.60 -4.62 15.91
N ILE A 147 5.42 -5.63 16.76
CA ILE A 147 4.13 -6.04 17.33
C ILE A 147 4.21 -5.77 18.83
N PHE A 148 3.12 -5.30 19.43
CA PHE A 148 3.01 -5.10 20.88
C PHE A 148 2.07 -6.16 21.46
N PRO A 149 2.60 -7.29 21.97
CA PRO A 149 1.76 -8.39 22.44
C PRO A 149 0.86 -7.96 23.61
N GLY A 150 -0.41 -8.33 23.54
CA GLY A 150 -1.40 -7.99 24.57
C GLY A 150 -2.01 -6.59 24.44
N GLU A 151 -1.57 -5.79 23.47
CA GLU A 151 -2.28 -4.57 23.10
C GLU A 151 -3.43 -4.90 22.15
N SER A 152 -4.63 -4.46 22.48
CA SER A 152 -5.83 -4.57 21.66
C SER A 152 -6.73 -3.38 21.94
N HIS A 153 -7.46 -2.93 20.94
CA HIS A 153 -8.41 -1.84 21.07
C HIS A 153 -9.81 -2.30 20.65
N ASP A 154 -10.84 -1.81 21.33
CA ASP A 154 -12.21 -2.01 20.89
C ASP A 154 -12.46 -1.15 19.65
N CYS A 155 -12.56 -1.80 18.50
CA CYS A 155 -12.82 -1.17 17.21
C CYS A 155 -14.27 -1.39 16.77
N PRO A 156 -14.91 -0.43 16.07
CA PRO A 156 -16.28 -0.58 15.58
C PRO A 156 -16.48 -1.84 14.72
N LEU A 157 -17.59 -2.55 14.94
CA LEU A 157 -17.92 -3.72 14.14
C LEU A 157 -18.37 -3.32 12.73
N PHE A 158 -17.80 -3.96 11.70
CA PHE A 158 -18.35 -3.92 10.34
C PHE A 158 -19.19 -5.16 10.07
N ARG A 159 -20.51 -4.97 9.90
CA ARG A 159 -21.47 -6.04 9.62
C ARG A 159 -21.66 -6.19 8.11
N VAL A 160 -21.13 -7.28 7.56
CA VAL A 160 -21.25 -7.61 6.13
C VAL A 160 -22.61 -8.25 5.85
N ASN A 161 -23.35 -7.66 4.90
CA ASN A 161 -24.64 -8.17 4.42
C ASN A 161 -24.47 -8.98 3.13
N VAL A 162 -23.64 -8.49 2.21
CA VAL A 162 -23.44 -9.06 0.88
C VAL A 162 -21.95 -9.07 0.55
N ILE A 163 -21.50 -10.14 -0.10
CA ILE A 163 -20.17 -10.25 -0.69
C ILE A 163 -20.35 -10.51 -2.17
N THR A 164 -19.86 -9.61 -3.02
CA THR A 164 -19.76 -9.84 -4.46
C THR A 164 -18.29 -10.00 -4.83
N HIS A 165 -18.01 -10.82 -5.84
CA HIS A 165 -16.64 -11.07 -6.28
C HIS A 165 -16.60 -11.54 -7.73
N ARG A 166 -15.44 -11.38 -8.38
CA ARG A 166 -15.20 -11.93 -9.71
C ARG A 166 -15.14 -13.45 -9.66
N THR A 167 -15.34 -14.11 -10.80
CA THR A 167 -14.99 -15.53 -10.92
C THR A 167 -13.50 -15.73 -10.65
N ASP A 168 -13.15 -16.75 -9.85
CA ASP A 168 -11.77 -17.06 -9.43
C ASP A 168 -11.06 -15.84 -8.79
N PRO A 169 -11.60 -15.27 -7.69
CA PRO A 169 -11.15 -14.00 -7.12
C PRO A 169 -9.76 -14.09 -6.48
N ILE A 170 -9.06 -12.94 -6.48
CA ILE A 170 -7.70 -12.77 -5.94
C ILE A 170 -7.72 -11.71 -4.84
N LEU A 171 -7.38 -12.09 -3.61
CA LEU A 171 -7.25 -11.18 -2.48
C LEU A 171 -5.81 -10.67 -2.38
N PRO A 172 -5.55 -9.35 -2.55
CA PRO A 172 -4.24 -8.78 -2.23
C PRO A 172 -4.03 -8.74 -0.72
N VAL A 173 -2.83 -9.10 -0.26
CA VAL A 173 -2.46 -9.07 1.17
C VAL A 173 -1.16 -8.32 1.37
N CYS A 174 -1.19 -7.35 2.28
CA CYS A 174 -0.01 -6.76 2.90
C CYS A 174 0.30 -7.50 4.20
N VAL A 175 1.58 -7.80 4.44
CA VAL A 175 2.02 -8.36 5.74
C VAL A 175 2.90 -7.32 6.41
N ALA A 176 2.28 -6.38 7.13
CA ALA A 176 2.96 -5.25 7.74
C ALA A 176 4.10 -5.68 8.70
N GLY A 177 5.07 -4.79 8.88
CA GLY A 177 6.22 -5.04 9.73
C GLY A 177 7.49 -4.40 9.17
N ARG A 178 8.63 -5.07 9.35
CA ARG A 178 9.93 -4.49 9.00
C ARG A 178 10.01 -4.10 7.52
N ALA A 179 10.41 -2.87 7.26
CA ALA A 179 10.53 -2.29 5.93
C ALA A 179 11.45 -3.07 4.97
N PRO A 180 11.29 -2.91 3.64
CA PRO A 180 10.20 -2.19 2.97
C PRO A 180 8.99 -3.09 2.72
N GLU A 181 7.79 -2.56 2.98
CA GLU A 181 6.50 -3.11 2.58
C GLU A 181 5.55 -1.96 2.22
N GLU A 182 4.31 -2.27 1.82
CA GLU A 182 3.35 -1.31 1.29
C GLU A 182 3.13 -0.05 2.12
N ASN A 183 3.21 -0.11 3.46
CA ASN A 183 3.14 1.10 4.27
C ASN A 183 4.26 2.10 3.93
N HIS A 184 5.44 1.57 3.62
CA HIS A 184 6.61 2.35 3.28
C HIS A 184 6.56 2.81 1.83
N THR A 185 6.31 1.86 0.92
CA THR A 185 6.38 2.09 -0.52
C THR A 185 5.24 2.94 -1.06
N VAL A 186 4.05 2.84 -0.46
CA VAL A 186 2.87 3.61 -0.83
C VAL A 186 2.75 4.85 0.06
N TRP A 187 2.46 4.67 1.36
CA TRP A 187 2.16 5.80 2.24
C TRP A 187 3.40 6.67 2.49
N GLY A 188 4.56 6.07 2.72
CA GLY A 188 5.82 6.80 2.88
C GLY A 188 6.15 7.68 1.67
N LEU A 189 5.93 7.19 0.44
CA LEU A 189 6.13 7.97 -0.79
C LEU A 189 5.13 9.12 -0.92
N MET A 190 3.84 8.86 -0.66
CA MET A 190 2.80 9.88 -0.72
C MET A 190 3.02 10.99 0.31
N GLN A 191 3.37 10.60 1.54
CA GLN A 191 3.70 11.53 2.63
C GLN A 191 4.89 12.42 2.24
N ALA A 192 5.94 11.85 1.64
CA ALA A 192 7.09 12.64 1.18
C ALA A 192 6.72 13.64 0.08
N ALA A 193 5.87 13.25 -0.87
CA ALA A 193 5.38 14.15 -1.92
C ALA A 193 4.55 15.31 -1.36
N GLU A 194 3.70 15.04 -0.36
CA GLU A 194 2.90 16.07 0.30
C GLU A 194 3.78 17.03 1.12
N ILE A 195 4.76 16.51 1.87
CA ILE A 195 5.74 17.33 2.60
C ILE A 195 6.54 18.24 1.68
N LEU A 196 6.94 17.74 0.49
CA LEU A 196 7.61 18.58 -0.49
C LEU A 196 6.72 19.76 -0.92
N THR A 197 5.45 19.48 -1.23
CA THR A 197 4.47 20.49 -1.64
C THR A 197 4.25 21.52 -0.54
N ILE A 198 4.00 21.08 0.69
CA ILE A 198 3.82 21.95 1.87
C ILE A 198 5.04 22.85 2.08
N CYS A 199 6.25 22.30 1.96
CA CYS A 199 7.46 23.09 2.10
C CYS A 199 7.60 24.15 1.00
N GLN A 200 7.32 23.77 -0.24
CA GLN A 200 7.41 24.68 -1.40
C GLN A 200 6.37 25.80 -1.33
N ASP A 201 5.13 25.49 -0.95
CA ASP A 201 4.06 26.47 -0.76
C ASP A 201 4.37 27.45 0.39
N ALA A 202 5.07 26.99 1.43
CA ALA A 202 5.57 27.83 2.52
C ALA A 202 6.82 28.66 2.14
N GLY A 203 7.25 28.61 0.87
CA GLY A 203 8.43 29.30 0.35
C GLY A 203 9.75 28.77 0.92
N LEU A 204 9.78 27.54 1.44
CA LEU A 204 11.02 26.91 1.88
C LEU A 204 11.82 26.44 0.66
N PRO A 205 13.16 26.54 0.69
CA PRO A 205 14.02 26.16 -0.43
C PRO A 205 14.22 24.63 -0.48
N ILE A 206 13.14 23.85 -0.43
CA ILE A 206 13.17 22.38 -0.49
C ILE A 206 12.93 21.93 -1.93
N THR A 207 13.85 21.13 -2.45
CA THR A 207 13.84 20.62 -3.83
C THR A 207 13.40 19.17 -3.92
N MET A 208 13.54 18.42 -2.83
CA MET A 208 13.10 17.04 -2.70
C MET A 208 12.80 16.75 -1.23
N ALA A 209 11.77 15.95 -0.98
CA ALA A 209 11.55 15.30 0.30
C ALA A 209 11.50 13.79 0.08
N TRP A 210 12.04 13.02 1.02
CA TRP A 210 12.08 11.57 0.96
C TRP A 210 11.87 10.99 2.35
N ASN A 211 11.12 9.89 2.41
CA ASN A 211 11.01 9.05 3.59
C ASN A 211 11.83 7.79 3.39
N PRO A 212 13.03 7.67 4.00
CA PRO A 212 13.83 6.46 3.89
C PRO A 212 13.06 5.25 4.41
N PHE A 213 12.80 4.26 3.54
CA PHE A 213 12.08 3.05 3.95
C PHE A 213 12.83 2.32 5.06
N GLU A 214 14.16 2.34 5.04
CA GLU A 214 15.04 1.74 6.03
C GLU A 214 14.83 2.31 7.45
N SER A 215 14.21 3.49 7.56
CA SER A 215 13.83 4.12 8.83
C SER A 215 12.40 3.83 9.27
N HIS A 216 11.70 2.96 8.55
CA HIS A 216 10.27 2.72 8.71
C HIS A 216 9.42 3.99 8.50
N CYS A 217 9.89 4.90 7.64
CA CYS A 217 9.26 6.19 7.37
C CYS A 217 9.04 7.05 8.64
N LEU A 218 9.90 6.89 9.66
CA LEU A 218 9.82 7.66 10.91
C LEU A 218 10.46 9.05 10.82
N TRP A 219 11.27 9.31 9.79
CA TRP A 219 11.92 10.61 9.58
C TRP A 219 11.92 11.04 8.11
N PHE A 220 12.05 12.35 7.89
CA PHE A 220 12.16 12.94 6.56
C PHE A 220 13.61 13.32 6.24
N VAL A 221 14.01 13.09 5.00
CA VAL A 221 15.23 13.66 4.42
C VAL A 221 14.81 14.75 3.43
N LEU A 222 15.29 15.97 3.67
CA LEU A 222 14.96 17.13 2.84
C LEU A 222 16.20 17.60 2.08
N GLN A 223 16.08 17.72 0.75
CA GLN A 223 17.13 18.29 -0.09
C GLN A 223 16.93 19.80 -0.23
N LEU A 224 17.94 20.57 0.19
CA LEU A 224 17.91 22.03 0.18
C LEU A 224 18.51 22.62 -1.10
N ASP A 225 17.91 23.68 -1.63
CA ASP A 225 18.57 24.62 -2.54
C ASP A 225 19.47 25.56 -1.71
N MET A 226 20.75 25.21 -1.63
CA MET A 226 21.72 25.96 -0.82
C MET A 226 21.95 27.39 -1.28
N LYS A 227 21.66 27.73 -2.55
CA LYS A 227 21.75 29.11 -3.01
C LYS A 227 20.65 29.94 -2.38
N LYS A 228 19.40 29.47 -2.45
CA LYS A 228 18.26 30.13 -1.82
C LYS A 228 18.39 30.21 -0.30
N VAL A 229 18.89 29.16 0.36
CA VAL A 229 19.15 29.18 1.82
C VAL A 229 20.12 30.31 2.20
N ARG A 230 21.18 30.53 1.41
CA ARG A 230 22.15 31.61 1.66
C ARG A 230 21.54 32.99 1.48
N ASP A 231 20.63 33.14 0.52
CA ASP A 231 19.94 34.42 0.25
C ASP A 231 18.90 34.77 1.34
N MET A 232 18.47 33.81 2.17
CA MET A 232 17.48 34.00 3.24
C MET A 232 18.03 34.70 4.49
N ASN A 233 19.34 34.93 4.61
CA ASN A 233 19.98 35.55 5.79
C ASN A 233 19.52 34.94 7.14
N THR A 234 19.44 33.60 7.20
CA THR A 234 19.01 32.82 8.38
C THR A 234 20.20 32.13 9.05
N ASN A 235 20.03 31.62 10.27
CA ASN A 235 20.93 30.63 10.87
C ASN A 235 20.29 29.22 10.96
N MET A 236 21.08 28.23 11.39
CA MET A 236 20.63 26.83 11.49
C MET A 236 19.42 26.65 12.41
N LYS A 237 19.41 27.34 13.56
CA LYS A 237 18.33 27.21 14.55
C LYS A 237 17.02 27.75 13.98
N GLU A 238 17.03 29.00 13.52
CA GLU A 238 15.84 29.66 12.93
C GLU A 238 15.30 28.88 11.73
N PHE A 239 16.19 28.41 10.85
CA PHE A 239 15.80 27.63 9.69
C PHE A 239 15.16 26.29 10.10
N SER A 240 15.78 25.56 11.02
CA SER A 240 15.29 24.26 11.48
C SER A 240 13.96 24.38 12.21
N GLU A 241 13.79 25.41 13.04
CA GLU A 241 12.53 25.71 13.73
C GLU A 241 11.42 26.05 12.72
N ARG A 242 11.71 26.88 11.71
CA ARG A 242 10.75 27.20 10.66
C ARG A 242 10.34 25.97 9.86
N VAL A 243 11.30 25.13 9.46
CA VAL A 243 11.05 23.86 8.76
C VAL A 243 10.20 22.94 9.64
N GLY A 244 10.59 22.76 10.90
CA GLY A 244 9.88 21.91 11.87
C GLY A 244 8.43 22.37 12.09
N HIS A 245 8.20 23.67 12.30
CA HIS A 245 6.83 24.20 12.45
C HIS A 245 6.00 24.03 11.18
N THR A 246 6.60 24.22 10.00
CA THR A 246 5.90 24.05 8.72
C THR A 246 5.48 22.60 8.52
N ILE A 247 6.39 21.65 8.76
CA ILE A 247 6.14 20.22 8.56
C ILE A 247 5.24 19.67 9.65
N PHE A 248 5.62 19.79 10.92
CA PHE A 248 4.95 19.05 11.98
C PHE A 248 3.56 19.59 12.31
N VAL A 249 3.17 20.79 11.89
CA VAL A 249 1.78 21.27 12.02
C VAL A 249 0.86 20.70 10.94
N SER A 250 1.42 20.12 9.88
CA SER A 250 0.64 19.53 8.78
C SER A 250 0.11 18.13 9.11
N ASN A 251 -1.03 17.78 8.48
CA ASN A 251 -1.64 16.45 8.58
C ASN A 251 -0.69 15.29 8.19
N PRO A 252 0.06 15.33 7.07
CA PRO A 252 0.93 14.22 6.71
C PRO A 252 2.02 13.94 7.76
N ALA A 253 2.50 14.96 8.47
CA ALA A 253 3.51 14.78 9.50
C ALA A 253 2.95 14.33 10.87
N SER A 254 1.62 14.23 11.01
CA SER A 254 0.97 13.84 12.29
C SER A 254 1.43 12.47 12.82
N ILE A 255 1.76 11.55 11.91
CA ILE A 255 2.27 10.21 12.23
C ILE A 255 3.66 10.30 12.87
N SER A 256 4.56 11.14 12.34
CA SER A 256 5.89 11.37 12.91
C SER A 256 5.84 12.17 14.22
N ARG A 257 4.76 12.93 14.47
CA ARG A 257 4.54 13.70 15.70
C ARG A 257 4.38 12.82 16.95
N GLN A 258 3.92 11.58 16.80
CA GLN A 258 3.69 10.68 17.94
C GLN A 258 4.99 10.20 18.60
N PHE A 259 6.15 10.45 17.97
CA PHE A 259 7.47 9.96 18.42
C PHE A 259 8.43 11.08 18.87
N ILE A 260 7.99 12.35 18.90
CA ILE A 260 8.79 13.53 19.28
C ILE A 260 8.15 14.19 20.50
#